data_AF-A0AAD4KD70-F1
#
_entry.id   AF-A0AAD4KD70-F1
#
_cell.length_a   1.000
_cell.length_b   1.000
_cell.length_c   1.000
_cell.angle_alpha   90.00
_cell.angle_beta   90.00
_cell.angle_gamma   90.00
#
_symmetry.space_group_name_H-M   'P 1'
#
loop_
_entity.id
_entity.type
_entity.pdbx_description
1 polymer ?
#
loop_
_entity_poly.entity_id
_entity_poly.type
_entity_poly.pdbx_seq_one_letter_code
_entity_poly.pdbx_strand_id
1 'polypeptide(L)'
;SMARVPYTWRQPPYPGDESDKRWIDPSLIVLAEEADVDAAMPPLLDTLFEPIGRSLVATVFVHETLRELFMEKVREGMTVMHRQVKKHALYEKALRRLECLSAEVVTLMQPDDIGFEYSMVEGSPIVVCDFSQSYFSSQHPSTVVTLHTFRHSQELIELAAKENLPFASAAVWCPKMSAAYEIALTLNVPAVYINCADVPLQPIVEHHRNAKAFTLLYEQHHYEVVVLGGRPKAIVFPAPLPLFKPPEHATA
;
A
#
# COMPACT_ATOMS: atom_id res chain seq x y z
N SER A 1 22.01 -5.39 -31.76
CA SER A 1 21.16 -6.59 -31.74
C SER A 1 20.67 -6.76 -30.31
N MET A 2 19.47 -6.29 -29.97
CA MET A 2 18.89 -6.49 -28.64
C MET A 2 18.27 -7.88 -28.58
N ALA A 3 18.77 -8.73 -27.67
CA ALA A 3 18.19 -10.04 -27.42
C ALA A 3 16.77 -9.87 -26.84
N ARG A 4 15.77 -10.29 -27.61
CA ARG A 4 14.41 -10.49 -27.12
C ARG A 4 14.44 -11.62 -26.09
N VAL A 5 14.28 -11.29 -24.82
CA VAL A 5 14.02 -12.28 -23.77
C VAL A 5 12.61 -12.83 -24.03
N PRO A 6 12.42 -14.15 -24.15
CA PRO A 6 11.10 -14.71 -24.40
C PRO A 6 10.23 -14.53 -23.15
N TYR A 7 9.03 -13.99 -23.34
CA TYR A 7 7.97 -14.03 -22.33
C TYR A 7 7.72 -15.50 -21.97
N THR A 8 8.15 -15.91 -20.78
CA THR A 8 7.75 -17.20 -20.22
C THR A 8 6.51 -16.96 -19.36
N TRP A 9 5.42 -17.69 -19.63
CA TRP A 9 4.18 -17.73 -18.84
C TRP A 9 4.36 -18.29 -17.42
N ARG A 10 5.58 -18.25 -16.88
CA ARG A 10 5.89 -18.72 -15.53
C ARG A 10 5.61 -17.56 -14.59
N GLN A 11 4.60 -17.72 -13.74
CA GLN A 11 4.42 -16.85 -12.58
C GLN A 11 5.76 -16.76 -11.81
N PRO A 12 6.09 -15.59 -11.23
CA PRO A 12 7.31 -15.41 -10.46
C PRO A 12 7.41 -16.48 -9.36
N PRO A 13 8.64 -16.87 -8.96
CA PRO A 13 8.82 -17.85 -7.91
C PRO A 13 8.20 -17.31 -6.61
N TYR A 14 7.26 -18.06 -6.04
CA TYR A 14 6.70 -17.78 -4.72
C TYR A 14 7.82 -17.65 -3.69
N PRO A 15 7.71 -16.70 -2.74
CA PRO A 15 8.79 -16.40 -1.83
C PRO A 15 9.09 -17.60 -0.93
N GLY A 16 10.27 -18.17 -1.12
CA GLY A 16 10.83 -19.22 -0.26
C GLY A 16 11.63 -18.66 0.91
N ASP A 17 11.42 -17.39 1.28
CA ASP A 17 12.24 -16.63 2.23
C ASP A 17 11.63 -16.52 3.63
N GLU A 18 10.70 -17.42 3.97
CA GLU A 18 9.95 -17.47 5.24
C GLU A 18 9.03 -16.26 5.50
N SER A 19 8.75 -15.45 4.48
CA SER A 19 7.78 -14.35 4.57
C SER A 19 6.35 -14.80 4.87
N ASP A 20 6.05 -16.09 4.74
CA ASP A 20 4.79 -16.70 5.18
C ASP A 20 4.72 -16.89 6.71
N LYS A 21 5.85 -16.91 7.41
CA LYS A 21 5.90 -17.19 8.87
C LYS A 21 5.75 -15.93 9.72
N ARG A 22 6.10 -14.76 9.18
CA ARG A 22 6.00 -13.49 9.89
C ARG A 22 5.82 -12.32 8.94
N TRP A 23 5.21 -11.24 9.41
CA TRP A 23 5.24 -9.97 8.69
C TRP A 23 6.69 -9.47 8.51
N ILE A 24 7.04 -9.13 7.26
CA ILE A 24 8.33 -8.51 6.93
C ILE A 24 8.04 -7.13 6.35
N ASP A 25 8.38 -6.10 7.13
CA ASP A 25 8.24 -4.70 6.77
C ASP A 25 6.83 -4.29 6.25
N PRO A 26 5.73 -4.65 6.94
CA PRO A 26 4.38 -4.35 6.44
C PRO A 26 4.18 -2.84 6.27
N SER A 27 3.43 -2.46 5.24
CA SER A 27 3.15 -1.07 4.91
C SER A 27 1.66 -0.75 4.97
N LEU A 28 1.34 0.53 4.96
CA LEU A 28 -0.03 1.03 4.82
C LEU A 28 -0.12 2.06 3.70
N ILE A 29 -1.32 2.19 3.13
CA ILE A 29 -1.68 3.27 2.20
C ILE A 29 -2.67 4.21 2.87
N VAL A 30 -2.50 5.51 2.67
CA VAL A 30 -3.48 6.54 3.04
C VAL A 30 -3.87 7.33 1.80
N LEU A 31 -5.15 7.35 1.49
CA LEU A 31 -5.76 8.19 0.46
C LEU A 31 -6.53 9.32 1.15
N ALA A 32 -5.95 10.52 1.16
CA ALA A 32 -6.62 11.71 1.69
C ALA A 32 -7.73 12.22 0.74
N GLU A 33 -8.46 13.25 1.15
CA GLU A 33 -9.41 13.94 0.28
C GLU A 33 -8.72 14.37 -1.04
N GLU A 34 -9.41 14.16 -2.17
CA GLU A 34 -8.92 14.45 -3.54
C GLU A 34 -7.61 13.75 -3.93
N ALA A 35 -7.22 12.68 -3.24
CA ALA A 35 -6.09 11.86 -3.62
C ALA A 35 -6.24 11.23 -5.01
N ASP A 36 -5.11 11.09 -5.72
CA ASP A 36 -5.04 10.33 -6.96
C ASP A 36 -5.11 8.83 -6.66
N VAL A 37 -6.31 8.27 -6.78
CA VAL A 37 -6.57 6.84 -6.53
C VAL A 37 -5.79 5.97 -7.50
N ASP A 38 -5.76 6.33 -8.79
CA ASP A 38 -5.11 5.54 -9.84
C ASP A 38 -3.59 5.42 -9.57
N ALA A 39 -2.96 6.51 -9.12
CA ALA A 39 -1.53 6.50 -8.76
C ALA A 39 -1.22 5.64 -7.52
N ALA A 40 -2.20 5.38 -6.65
CA ALA A 40 -2.04 4.57 -5.44
C ALA A 40 -2.29 3.07 -5.67
N MET A 41 -2.93 2.70 -6.79
CA MET A 41 -3.29 1.32 -7.09
C MET A 41 -2.10 0.36 -7.24
N PRO A 42 -0.98 0.71 -7.92
CA PRO A 42 0.06 -0.26 -8.23
C PRO A 42 0.60 -1.07 -7.02
N PRO A 43 1.08 -0.45 -5.92
CA PRO A 43 1.60 -1.21 -4.78
C PRO A 43 0.52 -2.07 -4.08
N LEU A 44 -0.74 -1.62 -4.12
CA LEU A 44 -1.86 -2.39 -3.59
C LEU A 44 -2.16 -3.62 -4.48
N LEU A 45 -2.23 -3.44 -5.80
CA LEU A 45 -2.53 -4.53 -6.72
C LEU A 45 -1.44 -5.60 -6.72
N ASP A 46 -0.17 -5.20 -6.60
CA ASP A 46 0.95 -6.12 -6.42
C ASP A 46 0.79 -6.96 -5.15
N THR A 47 0.43 -6.31 -4.03
CA THR A 47 0.13 -7.01 -2.78
C THR A 47 -1.07 -7.95 -2.92
N LEU A 48 -2.14 -7.51 -3.60
CA LEU A 48 -3.35 -8.33 -3.77
C LEU A 48 -3.10 -9.55 -4.67
N PHE A 49 -2.23 -9.44 -5.67
CA PHE A 49 -1.83 -10.57 -6.49
C PHE A 49 -1.01 -11.60 -5.70
N GLU A 50 -0.12 -11.15 -4.82
CA GLU A 50 0.76 -12.00 -4.01
C GLU A 50 0.83 -11.53 -2.55
N PRO A 51 -0.22 -11.79 -1.72
CA PRO A 51 -0.33 -11.24 -0.37
C PRO A 51 0.48 -12.02 0.68
N ILE A 52 1.60 -12.61 0.26
CA ILE A 52 2.60 -13.29 1.08
C ILE A 52 3.96 -12.89 0.51
N GLY A 53 4.81 -12.28 1.34
CA GLY A 53 6.02 -11.63 0.87
C GLY A 53 6.52 -10.54 1.81
N ARG A 54 7.29 -9.61 1.26
CA ARG A 54 7.91 -8.49 1.98
C ARG A 54 7.26 -7.19 1.56
N SER A 55 7.30 -6.19 2.43
CA SER A 55 6.81 -4.83 2.12
C SER A 55 5.33 -4.76 1.72
N LEU A 56 4.55 -5.79 2.07
CA LEU A 56 3.15 -5.91 1.70
C LEU A 56 2.30 -4.78 2.29
N VAL A 57 1.36 -4.29 1.50
CA VAL A 57 0.32 -3.37 1.97
C VAL A 57 -0.66 -4.15 2.85
N ALA A 58 -0.55 -4.01 4.17
CA ALA A 58 -1.46 -4.68 5.08
C ALA A 58 -2.76 -3.89 5.25
N THR A 59 -2.72 -2.56 5.21
CA THR A 59 -3.90 -1.73 5.48
C THR A 59 -3.99 -0.54 4.54
N VAL A 60 -5.20 -0.22 4.12
CA VAL A 60 -5.55 1.00 3.40
C VAL A 60 -6.50 1.83 4.24
N PHE A 61 -6.19 3.11 4.39
CA PHE A 61 -7.09 4.12 4.92
C PHE A 61 -7.55 5.00 3.77
N VAL A 62 -8.86 5.11 3.57
CA VAL A 62 -9.43 5.92 2.50
C VAL A 62 -10.32 7.01 3.07
N HIS A 63 -10.17 8.22 2.57
CA HIS A 63 -11.09 9.29 2.90
C HIS A 63 -12.50 8.94 2.40
N GLU A 64 -13.55 9.27 3.16
CA GLU A 64 -14.92 8.84 2.86
C GLU A 64 -15.40 9.24 1.46
N THR A 65 -14.95 10.38 0.95
CA THR A 65 -15.31 10.87 -0.40
C THR A 65 -14.74 10.02 -1.53
N LEU A 66 -13.74 9.18 -1.24
CA LEU A 66 -13.07 8.31 -2.22
C LEU A 66 -13.39 6.83 -2.04
N ARG A 67 -14.14 6.43 -0.99
CA ARG A 67 -14.38 5.00 -0.65
C ARG A 67 -14.92 4.21 -1.84
N GLU A 68 -16.02 4.65 -2.44
CA GLU A 68 -16.68 3.93 -3.54
C GLU A 68 -15.80 3.85 -4.78
N LEU A 69 -15.20 4.98 -5.18
CA LEU A 69 -14.27 5.02 -6.32
C LEU A 69 -13.08 4.09 -6.11
N PHE A 70 -12.50 4.09 -4.91
CA PHE A 70 -11.40 3.21 -4.56
C PHE A 70 -11.82 1.73 -4.66
N MET A 71 -12.98 1.37 -4.07
CA MET A 71 -13.48 0.00 -4.14
C MET A 71 -13.77 -0.45 -5.57
N GLU A 72 -14.29 0.42 -6.42
CA GLU A 72 -14.47 0.16 -7.85
C GLU A 72 -13.13 -0.11 -8.55
N LYS A 73 -12.16 0.79 -8.39
CA LYS A 73 -10.81 0.64 -8.98
C LYS A 73 -10.08 -0.61 -8.52
N VAL A 74 -10.25 -0.97 -7.25
CA VAL A 74 -9.75 -2.23 -6.70
C VAL A 74 -10.37 -3.43 -7.43
N ARG A 75 -11.70 -3.48 -7.59
CA ARG A 75 -12.37 -4.59 -8.30
C ARG A 75 -11.91 -4.69 -9.75
N GLU A 76 -11.75 -3.55 -10.43
CA GLU A 76 -11.30 -3.50 -11.82
C GLU A 76 -9.84 -3.92 -11.99
N GLY A 77 -8.98 -3.59 -11.03
CA GLY A 77 -7.54 -3.88 -11.08
C GLY A 77 -7.15 -5.25 -10.54
N MET A 78 -7.98 -5.87 -9.71
CA MET A 78 -7.70 -7.19 -9.13
C MET A 78 -7.63 -8.28 -10.20
N THR A 79 -6.74 -9.23 -9.98
CA THR A 79 -6.69 -10.50 -10.73
C THR A 79 -6.63 -11.66 -9.75
N VAL A 80 -6.92 -12.88 -10.22
CA VAL A 80 -6.81 -14.07 -9.37
C VAL A 80 -5.39 -14.17 -8.83
N MET A 81 -5.26 -14.42 -7.52
CA MET A 81 -3.98 -14.47 -6.84
C MET A 81 -3.04 -15.52 -7.42
N HIS A 82 -1.77 -15.37 -7.07
CA HIS A 82 -0.75 -16.38 -7.34
C HIS A 82 -1.19 -17.78 -6.88
N ARG A 83 -0.95 -18.80 -7.72
CA ARG A 83 -1.48 -20.16 -7.52
C ARG A 83 -1.07 -20.82 -6.20
N GLN A 84 0.08 -20.44 -5.65
CA GLN A 84 0.58 -20.97 -4.39
C GLN A 84 -0.15 -20.36 -3.20
N VAL A 85 -0.46 -19.06 -3.25
CA VAL A 85 -1.27 -18.37 -2.23
C VAL A 85 -2.67 -18.99 -2.16
N LYS A 86 -3.28 -19.24 -3.33
CA LYS A 86 -4.61 -19.87 -3.43
C LYS A 86 -4.72 -21.20 -2.66
N LYS A 87 -3.62 -21.96 -2.56
CA LYS A 87 -3.55 -23.26 -1.87
C LYS A 87 -2.92 -23.15 -0.48
N HIS A 88 -2.62 -21.94 -0.02
CA HIS A 88 -1.91 -21.70 1.22
C HIS A 88 -2.85 -21.76 2.42
N ALA A 89 -2.40 -22.36 3.52
CA ALA A 89 -3.20 -22.50 4.75
C ALA A 89 -3.62 -21.15 5.35
N LEU A 90 -2.82 -20.10 5.13
CA LEU A 90 -3.16 -18.75 5.61
C LEU A 90 -4.38 -18.17 4.89
N TYR A 91 -4.48 -18.40 3.58
CA TYR A 91 -5.61 -17.96 2.79
C TYR A 91 -6.89 -18.71 3.18
N GLU A 92 -6.80 -20.04 3.35
CA GLU A 92 -7.92 -20.84 3.84
C GLU A 92 -8.39 -20.37 5.23
N LYS A 93 -7.46 -20.04 6.13
CA LYS A 93 -7.78 -19.50 7.46
C LYS A 93 -8.46 -18.14 7.37
N ALA A 94 -8.03 -17.27 6.45
CA ALA A 94 -8.66 -15.98 6.23
C ALA A 94 -10.11 -16.13 5.77
N LEU A 95 -10.37 -17.01 4.79
CA LEU A 95 -11.74 -17.29 4.32
C LEU A 95 -12.68 -17.71 5.45
N ARG A 96 -12.26 -18.66 6.29
CA ARG A 96 -13.06 -19.10 7.46
C ARG A 96 -13.33 -17.95 8.43
N ARG A 97 -12.38 -17.02 8.61
CA ARG A 97 -12.55 -15.84 9.47
C ARG A 97 -13.57 -14.87 8.89
N LEU A 98 -13.56 -14.64 7.58
CA LEU A 98 -14.52 -13.76 6.91
C LEU A 98 -15.96 -14.26 7.08
N GLU A 99 -16.18 -15.57 6.90
CA GLU A 99 -17.48 -16.19 7.12
C GLU A 99 -17.96 -15.99 8.57
N CYS A 100 -17.08 -16.20 9.55
CA CYS A 100 -17.41 -16.02 10.97
C CYS A 100 -17.74 -14.56 11.33
N LEU A 101 -17.06 -13.60 10.70
CA LEU A 101 -17.23 -12.18 10.96
C LEU A 101 -18.41 -11.58 10.17
N SER A 102 -18.92 -12.28 9.16
CA SER A 102 -19.88 -11.72 8.19
C SER A 102 -19.40 -10.39 7.62
N ALA A 103 -18.11 -10.33 7.28
CA ALA A 103 -17.44 -9.10 6.91
C ALA A 103 -17.88 -8.62 5.51
N GLU A 104 -17.98 -7.29 5.35
CA GLU A 104 -18.04 -6.66 4.05
C GLU A 104 -16.67 -6.79 3.37
N VAL A 105 -16.66 -7.26 2.12
CA VAL A 105 -15.42 -7.52 1.39
C VAL A 105 -15.49 -6.99 -0.05
N VAL A 106 -14.32 -6.64 -0.57
CA VAL A 106 -14.08 -6.42 -1.99
C VAL A 106 -13.30 -7.62 -2.53
N THR A 107 -13.93 -8.32 -3.46
CA THR A 107 -13.42 -9.55 -4.09
C THR A 107 -13.81 -9.56 -5.57
N LEU A 108 -13.15 -10.42 -6.34
CA LEU A 108 -13.62 -10.83 -7.68
C LEU A 108 -14.87 -11.67 -7.53
N MET A 109 -15.93 -11.27 -8.22
CA MET A 109 -17.21 -11.97 -8.25
C MET A 109 -17.43 -12.58 -9.63
N GLN A 110 -17.98 -13.79 -9.65
CA GLN A 110 -18.45 -14.46 -10.85
C GLN A 110 -19.94 -14.76 -10.75
N PRO A 111 -20.71 -14.56 -11.83
CA PRO A 111 -22.10 -14.97 -11.86
C PRO A 111 -22.18 -16.52 -11.81
N ASP A 112 -23.28 -17.02 -11.27
CA ASP A 112 -23.71 -18.40 -11.47
C ASP A 112 -24.09 -18.66 -12.95
N ASP A 113 -24.35 -19.92 -13.29
CA ASP A 113 -24.61 -20.35 -14.67
C ASP A 113 -25.79 -19.60 -15.33
N ILE A 114 -26.70 -19.04 -14.52
CA ILE A 114 -27.91 -18.32 -14.96
C ILE A 114 -27.85 -16.80 -14.74
N GLY A 115 -26.78 -16.27 -14.13
CA GLY A 115 -26.55 -14.83 -13.94
C GLY A 115 -27.38 -14.16 -12.85
N PHE A 116 -27.97 -14.92 -11.92
CA PHE A 116 -28.82 -14.39 -10.84
C PHE A 116 -28.08 -14.24 -9.51
N GLU A 117 -27.15 -15.13 -9.23
CA GLU A 117 -26.35 -15.10 -8.01
C GLU A 117 -24.89 -14.84 -8.34
N TYR A 118 -24.20 -14.12 -7.47
CA TYR A 118 -22.79 -13.84 -7.61
C TYR A 118 -22.03 -14.49 -6.46
N SER A 119 -20.99 -15.25 -6.81
CA SER A 119 -20.11 -15.91 -5.85
C SER A 119 -18.68 -15.43 -6.02
N MET A 120 -17.88 -15.50 -4.96
CA MET A 120 -16.48 -15.14 -5.01
C MET A 120 -15.71 -16.13 -5.92
N VAL A 121 -14.88 -15.58 -6.81
CA VAL A 121 -13.99 -16.37 -7.66
C VAL A 121 -12.97 -17.13 -6.81
N GLU A 122 -12.72 -18.40 -7.15
CA GLU A 122 -11.76 -19.23 -6.43
C GLU A 122 -10.33 -18.66 -6.54
N GLY A 123 -9.77 -18.22 -5.42
CA GLY A 123 -8.47 -17.53 -5.37
C GLY A 123 -8.55 -16.02 -5.62
N SER A 124 -9.73 -15.42 -5.48
CA SER A 124 -9.88 -13.97 -5.43
C SER A 124 -9.02 -13.35 -4.33
N PRO A 125 -8.28 -12.26 -4.61
CA PRO A 125 -7.76 -11.40 -3.54
C PRO A 125 -8.89 -10.87 -2.67
N ILE A 126 -8.55 -10.46 -1.44
CA ILE A 126 -9.54 -10.03 -0.45
C ILE A 126 -9.10 -8.71 0.17
N VAL A 127 -9.95 -7.70 0.00
CA VAL A 127 -9.94 -6.49 0.84
C VAL A 127 -11.13 -6.57 1.77
N VAL A 128 -10.91 -6.33 3.07
CA VAL A 128 -11.94 -6.44 4.10
C VAL A 128 -12.24 -5.07 4.68
N CYS A 129 -13.50 -4.64 4.63
CA CYS A 129 -13.92 -3.35 5.15
C CYS A 129 -14.09 -3.38 6.67
N ASP A 130 -13.63 -2.33 7.34
CA ASP A 130 -13.95 -1.98 8.73
C ASP A 130 -13.54 -3.04 9.79
N PHE A 131 -12.60 -3.93 9.43
CA PHE A 131 -11.92 -4.86 10.35
C PHE A 131 -10.42 -4.58 10.40
N SER A 132 -9.82 -4.75 11.58
CA SER A 132 -8.36 -4.65 11.76
C SER A 132 -7.65 -5.97 11.45
N GLN A 133 -6.37 -5.89 11.09
CA GLN A 133 -5.50 -7.04 10.82
C GLN A 133 -5.43 -8.02 12.00
N SER A 134 -5.59 -7.53 13.23
CA SER A 134 -5.63 -8.34 14.45
C SER A 134 -6.73 -9.41 14.47
N TYR A 135 -7.83 -9.23 13.74
CA TYR A 135 -8.88 -10.25 13.59
C TYR A 135 -8.46 -11.43 12.71
N PHE A 136 -7.50 -11.20 11.80
CA PHE A 136 -7.03 -12.20 10.83
C PHE A 136 -5.69 -12.79 11.26
N SER A 137 -4.68 -11.94 11.46
CA SER A 137 -3.37 -12.30 11.97
C SER A 137 -2.52 -11.07 12.33
N SER A 138 -1.98 -11.06 13.54
CA SER A 138 -0.93 -10.08 13.95
C SER A 138 0.49 -10.62 13.82
N GLN A 139 0.70 -11.90 13.49
CA GLN A 139 2.02 -12.53 13.53
C GLN A 139 2.61 -12.74 12.14
N HIS A 140 1.84 -13.31 11.23
CA HIS A 140 2.18 -13.61 9.84
C HIS A 140 1.27 -12.85 8.88
N PRO A 141 1.62 -12.73 7.57
CA PRO A 141 0.71 -12.17 6.58
C PRO A 141 -0.66 -12.82 6.67
N SER A 142 -1.71 -11.99 6.72
CA SER A 142 -3.08 -12.45 6.89
C SER A 142 -3.71 -12.89 5.58
N THR A 143 -3.04 -12.66 4.45
CA THR A 143 -3.54 -12.80 3.06
C THR A 143 -4.71 -11.89 2.71
N VAL A 144 -5.07 -10.97 3.61
CA VAL A 144 -6.10 -9.96 3.40
C VAL A 144 -5.50 -8.57 3.57
N VAL A 145 -6.03 -7.61 2.81
CA VAL A 145 -5.78 -6.20 3.05
C VAL A 145 -6.98 -5.62 3.80
N THR A 146 -6.75 -4.87 4.87
CA THR A 146 -7.85 -4.19 5.58
C THR A 146 -8.10 -2.81 4.99
N LEU A 147 -9.36 -2.41 4.93
CA LEU A 147 -9.79 -1.11 4.42
C LEU A 147 -10.58 -0.39 5.51
N HIS A 148 -10.11 0.79 5.90
CA HIS A 148 -10.83 1.66 6.82
C HIS A 148 -11.20 2.96 6.14
N THR A 149 -12.39 3.45 6.44
CA THR A 149 -12.83 4.76 6.00
C THR A 149 -12.58 5.79 7.10
N PHE A 150 -12.11 6.98 6.75
CA PHE A 150 -11.97 8.10 7.69
C PHE A 150 -12.48 9.41 7.09
N ARG A 151 -12.81 10.37 7.95
CA ARG A 151 -13.33 11.70 7.59
C ARG A 151 -12.35 12.83 7.91
N HIS A 152 -11.51 12.63 8.91
CA HIS A 152 -10.53 13.63 9.34
C HIS A 152 -9.28 12.99 9.94
N SER A 153 -8.20 13.77 10.05
CA SER A 153 -6.88 13.28 10.49
C SER A 153 -6.94 12.61 11.87
N GLN A 154 -7.72 13.12 12.82
CA GLN A 154 -7.84 12.49 14.13
C GLN A 154 -8.40 11.07 14.08
N GLU A 155 -9.42 10.82 13.24
CA GLU A 155 -10.02 9.49 13.11
C GLU A 155 -9.03 8.50 12.47
N LEU A 156 -8.25 8.96 11.49
CA LEU A 156 -7.17 8.18 10.89
C LEU A 156 -6.18 7.67 11.95
N ILE A 157 -5.79 8.50 12.92
CA ILE A 157 -4.86 8.11 14.00
C ILE A 157 -5.48 7.00 14.86
N GLU A 158 -6.75 7.16 15.22
CA GLU A 158 -7.46 6.20 16.06
C GLU A 158 -7.62 4.85 15.35
N LEU A 159 -7.93 4.85 14.06
CA LEU A 159 -8.02 3.65 13.24
C LEU A 159 -6.65 2.98 13.05
N ALA A 160 -5.61 3.76 12.75
CA ALA A 160 -4.25 3.24 12.62
C ALA A 160 -3.72 2.63 13.92
N ALA A 161 -4.08 3.19 15.08
CA ALA A 161 -3.73 2.63 16.38
C ALA A 161 -4.44 1.29 16.65
N LYS A 162 -5.66 1.08 16.14
CA LYS A 162 -6.43 -0.17 16.32
C LYS A 162 -5.86 -1.34 15.53
N GLU A 163 -5.17 -1.09 14.42
CA GLU A 163 -4.52 -2.13 13.61
C GLU A 163 -3.53 -2.97 14.43
N ASN A 164 -2.83 -2.32 15.39
CA ASN A 164 -1.84 -2.97 16.27
C ASN A 164 -0.80 -3.81 15.49
N LEU A 165 -0.42 -3.34 14.29
CA LEU A 165 0.61 -3.92 13.44
C LEU A 165 1.81 -2.97 13.39
N PRO A 166 3.06 -3.46 13.53
CA PRO A 166 4.25 -2.62 13.48
C PRO A 166 4.60 -2.27 12.03
N PHE A 167 3.88 -1.31 11.45
CA PHE A 167 4.12 -0.86 10.08
C PHE A 167 5.53 -0.24 9.92
N ALA A 168 6.25 -0.67 8.89
CA ALA A 168 7.57 -0.15 8.53
C ALA A 168 7.48 1.11 7.66
N SER A 169 6.38 1.29 6.93
CA SER A 169 6.19 2.46 6.07
C SER A 169 4.72 2.81 5.85
N ALA A 170 4.49 4.04 5.42
CA ALA A 170 3.22 4.51 4.89
C ALA A 170 3.43 5.16 3.52
N ALA A 171 2.55 4.89 2.57
CA ALA A 171 2.44 5.66 1.34
C ALA A 171 1.16 6.51 1.40
N VAL A 172 1.31 7.83 1.30
CA VAL A 172 0.25 8.82 1.52
C VAL A 172 0.03 9.58 0.23
N TRP A 173 -1.13 9.37 -0.41
CA TRP A 173 -1.57 10.22 -1.51
C TRP A 173 -2.43 11.35 -0.95
N CYS A 174 -1.96 12.57 -1.14
CA CYS A 174 -2.62 13.78 -0.71
C CYS A 174 -2.14 14.95 -1.58
N PRO A 175 -3.04 15.61 -2.34
CA PRO A 175 -2.64 16.71 -3.21
C PRO A 175 -2.19 17.94 -2.40
N LYS A 176 -2.74 18.13 -1.20
CA LYS A 176 -2.39 19.23 -0.31
C LYS A 176 -1.20 18.84 0.58
N MET A 177 -0.02 19.32 0.21
CA MET A 177 1.23 19.00 0.91
C MET A 177 1.18 19.24 2.43
N SER A 178 0.57 20.33 2.91
CA SER A 178 0.47 20.57 4.36
C SER A 178 -0.35 19.52 5.10
N ALA A 179 -1.43 19.00 4.49
CA ALA A 179 -2.21 17.90 5.04
C ALA A 179 -1.44 16.57 4.96
N ALA A 180 -0.68 16.35 3.88
CA ALA A 180 0.20 15.20 3.75
C ALA A 180 1.23 15.13 4.89
N TYR A 181 1.84 16.27 5.24
CA TYR A 181 2.75 16.39 6.37
C TYR A 181 2.08 16.16 7.73
N GLU A 182 0.88 16.69 7.93
CA GLU A 182 0.10 16.42 9.14
C GLU A 182 -0.10 14.91 9.34
N ILE A 183 -0.51 14.20 8.28
CA ILE A 183 -0.66 12.74 8.29
C ILE A 183 0.70 12.07 8.55
N ALA A 184 1.72 12.44 7.78
CA ALA A 184 3.05 11.82 7.84
C ALA A 184 3.66 11.91 9.24
N LEU A 185 3.58 13.07 9.89
CA LEU A 185 4.14 13.31 11.21
C LEU A 185 3.35 12.63 12.33
N THR A 186 2.06 12.37 12.12
CA THR A 186 1.18 11.80 13.14
C THR A 186 1.15 10.28 13.11
N LEU A 187 1.30 9.66 11.94
CA LEU A 187 1.39 8.20 11.82
C LEU A 187 2.63 7.67 12.56
N ASN A 188 2.46 6.61 13.34
CA ASN A 188 3.55 5.97 14.07
C ASN A 188 4.34 4.97 13.19
N VAL A 189 4.93 5.48 12.10
CA VAL A 189 5.76 4.72 11.15
C VAL A 189 7.11 5.42 10.95
N PRO A 190 8.21 4.67 10.72
CA PRO A 190 9.53 5.27 10.55
C PRO A 190 9.74 5.90 9.17
N ALA A 191 9.04 5.42 8.13
CA ALA A 191 9.15 5.93 6.77
C ALA A 191 7.79 6.35 6.20
N VAL A 192 7.74 7.48 5.50
CA VAL A 192 6.56 7.96 4.79
C VAL A 192 6.93 8.36 3.36
N TYR A 193 6.18 7.86 2.40
CA TYR A 193 6.23 8.25 1.00
C TYR A 193 5.01 9.12 0.73
N ILE A 194 5.19 10.36 0.25
CA ILE A 194 4.08 11.25 -0.08
C ILE A 194 3.97 11.30 -1.61
N ASN A 195 2.79 10.94 -2.14
CA ASN A 195 2.48 10.84 -3.57
C ASN A 195 3.46 9.96 -4.36
N CYS A 196 4.05 8.96 -3.70
CA CYS A 196 4.88 7.93 -4.31
C CYS A 196 4.89 6.68 -3.41
N ALA A 197 5.51 5.60 -3.88
CA ALA A 197 5.75 4.38 -3.12
C ALA A 197 7.08 3.76 -3.54
N ASP A 198 7.64 2.90 -2.68
CA ASP A 198 8.79 2.04 -2.96
C ASP A 198 10.07 2.75 -3.43
N VAL A 199 10.23 4.03 -3.09
CA VAL A 199 11.45 4.78 -3.38
C VAL A 199 12.57 4.40 -2.41
N PRO A 200 13.77 3.99 -2.87
CA PRO A 200 14.84 3.58 -1.96
C PRO A 200 15.30 4.68 -1.00
N LEU A 201 15.27 4.41 0.32
CA LEU A 201 15.74 5.35 1.35
C LEU A 201 17.26 5.39 1.54
N GLN A 202 18.01 4.66 0.71
CA GLN A 202 19.48 4.60 0.74
C GLN A 202 20.15 6.00 0.83
N PRO A 203 19.66 7.06 0.14
CA PRO A 203 20.30 8.37 0.20
C PRO A 203 20.28 9.05 1.58
N ILE A 204 19.36 8.65 2.48
CA ILE A 204 19.17 9.28 3.80
C ILE A 204 19.27 8.29 4.97
N VAL A 205 19.55 7.01 4.70
CA VAL A 205 19.52 5.94 5.71
C VAL A 205 20.46 6.20 6.89
N GLU A 206 21.65 6.74 6.65
CA GLU A 206 22.62 7.05 7.70
C GLU A 206 22.15 8.22 8.59
N HIS A 207 21.49 9.21 8.02
CA HIS A 207 20.93 10.33 8.79
C HIS A 207 19.73 9.90 9.61
N HIS A 208 18.87 9.04 9.04
CA HIS A 208 17.75 8.43 9.74
C HIS A 208 18.24 7.59 10.94
N ARG A 209 19.24 6.70 10.75
CA ARG A 209 19.82 5.87 11.82
C ARG A 209 20.43 6.69 12.96
N ASN A 210 21.08 7.80 12.62
CA ASN A 210 21.74 8.67 13.61
C ASN A 210 20.80 9.73 14.21
N ALA A 211 19.48 9.66 13.94
CA ALA A 211 18.50 10.64 14.36
C ALA A 211 18.93 12.09 14.06
N LYS A 212 19.50 12.32 12.87
CA LYS A 212 20.02 13.61 12.43
C LYS A 212 19.10 14.20 11.37
N ALA A 213 18.57 15.39 11.63
CA ALA A 213 17.79 16.12 10.65
C ALA A 213 18.61 16.37 9.38
N PHE A 214 18.02 16.10 8.22
CA PHE A 214 18.72 16.16 6.94
C PHE A 214 17.72 16.31 5.79
N THR A 215 18.14 16.95 4.70
CA THR A 215 17.34 17.10 3.49
C THR A 215 18.24 16.95 2.27
N LEU A 216 17.74 16.28 1.23
CA LEU A 216 18.45 16.01 -0.01
C LEU A 216 17.49 15.98 -1.18
N LEU A 217 17.87 16.60 -2.30
CA LEU A 217 17.23 16.37 -3.58
C LEU A 217 18.09 15.40 -4.40
N TYR A 218 17.56 14.23 -4.75
CA TYR A 218 18.28 13.19 -5.49
C TYR A 218 17.33 12.47 -6.43
N GLU A 219 17.74 12.24 -7.69
CA GLU A 219 16.93 11.52 -8.70
C GLU A 219 15.45 11.94 -8.76
N GLN A 220 15.19 13.26 -8.85
CA GLN A 220 13.84 13.85 -8.93
C GLN A 220 12.94 13.61 -7.70
N HIS A 221 13.54 13.23 -6.57
CA HIS A 221 12.84 13.07 -5.30
C HIS A 221 13.47 13.96 -4.24
N HIS A 222 12.60 14.58 -3.45
CA HIS A 222 12.98 15.19 -2.19
C HIS A 222 13.02 14.10 -1.13
N TYR A 223 14.11 14.03 -0.39
CA TYR A 223 14.30 13.19 0.77
C TYR A 223 14.53 14.08 1.98
N GLU A 224 13.95 13.71 3.10
CA GLU A 224 14.26 14.35 4.36
C GLU A 224 14.18 13.38 5.54
N VAL A 225 14.89 13.75 6.61
CA VAL A 225 14.79 13.15 7.92
C VAL A 225 14.33 14.23 8.87
N VAL A 226 13.15 14.05 9.45
CA VAL A 226 12.61 14.90 10.51
C VAL A 226 12.77 14.20 11.84
N VAL A 227 13.14 14.93 12.90
CA VAL A 227 13.34 14.35 14.24
C VAL A 227 12.31 14.97 15.19
N LEU A 228 11.30 14.17 15.58
CA LEU A 228 10.23 14.61 16.46
C LEU A 228 10.25 13.81 17.77
N GLY A 229 10.49 14.48 18.90
CA GLY A 229 10.55 13.82 20.21
C GLY A 229 11.63 12.73 20.28
N GLY A 230 12.75 12.91 19.59
CA GLY A 230 13.84 11.92 19.51
C GLY A 230 13.59 10.75 18.55
N ARG A 231 12.43 10.70 17.87
CA ARG A 231 12.13 9.68 16.87
C ARG A 231 12.40 10.24 15.47
N PRO A 232 13.39 9.72 14.73
CA PRO A 232 13.58 10.09 13.35
C PRO A 232 12.47 9.51 12.47
N LYS A 233 12.09 10.28 11.45
CA LYS A 233 11.15 9.87 10.42
C LYS A 233 11.72 10.24 9.06
N ALA A 234 11.83 9.26 8.18
CA ALA A 234 12.20 9.48 6.79
C ALA A 234 10.95 9.86 5.99
N ILE A 235 11.02 10.95 5.22
CA ILE A 235 9.95 11.39 4.33
C ILE A 235 10.52 11.55 2.93
N VAL A 236 9.80 11.03 1.93
CA VAL A 236 10.19 11.11 0.51
C VAL A 236 8.99 11.52 -0.33
N PHE A 237 9.20 12.40 -1.31
CA PHE A 237 8.17 12.75 -2.28
C PHE A 237 8.76 13.18 -3.63
N PRO A 238 7.99 13.07 -4.73
CA PRO A 238 8.41 13.55 -6.03
C PRO A 238 8.68 15.06 -6.01
N ALA A 239 9.85 15.44 -6.49
CA ALA A 239 10.26 16.83 -6.67
C ALA A 239 10.95 16.94 -8.04
N PRO A 240 10.17 16.85 -9.13
CA PRO A 240 10.72 16.95 -10.48
C PRO A 240 11.38 18.32 -10.64
N LEU A 241 12.67 18.32 -10.96
CA LEU A 241 13.35 19.54 -11.36
C LEU A 241 12.76 19.97 -12.72
N PRO A 242 12.26 21.20 -12.87
CA PRO A 242 11.97 21.70 -14.19
C PRO A 242 13.29 21.68 -14.98
N LEU A 243 13.35 20.85 -16.02
CA LEU A 243 14.41 20.97 -17.02
C LEU A 243 14.38 22.41 -17.50
N PHE A 244 15.45 23.16 -17.22
CA PHE A 244 15.63 24.50 -17.73
C PHE A 244 15.56 24.40 -19.26
N LYS A 245 14.42 24.77 -19.87
CA LYS A 245 14.36 24.97 -21.31
C LYS A 245 15.03 26.32 -21.54
N PRO A 246 16.23 26.38 -22.15
CA PRO A 246 16.77 27.68 -22.56
C PRO A 246 15.73 28.33 -23.48
N PRO A 247 15.51 29.65 -23.37
CA PRO A 247 14.56 30.34 -24.23
C PRO A 247 14.92 30.01 -25.68
N GLU A 248 13.94 29.47 -26.43
CA GLU A 248 14.07 29.35 -27.88
C GLU A 248 14.47 30.73 -28.39
N HIS A 249 15.62 30.80 -29.06
CA HIS A 249 16.10 32.02 -29.65
C HIS A 249 14.94 32.66 -30.42
N ALA A 250 14.51 33.84 -29.98
CA ALA A 250 13.73 34.74 -30.79
C ALA A 250 14.60 35.05 -32.02
N THR A 251 14.39 34.28 -33.10
CA THR A 251 14.86 34.64 -34.42
C THR A 251 14.11 35.90 -34.82
N ALA A 252 14.82 37.02 -34.73
CA ALA A 252 14.45 38.29 -35.33
C ALA A 252 14.41 38.18 -36.86
#